data_AF-A0AA39DXH2-F1
#
_entry.id   AF-A0AA39DXH2-F1
#
_cell.length_a   1.000
_cell.length_b   1.000
_cell.length_c   1.000
_cell.angle_alpha   90.00
_cell.angle_beta   90.00
_cell.angle_gamma   90.00
#
_symmetry.space_group_name_H-M   'P 1'
#
loop_
_entity.id
_entity.type
_entity.pdbx_description
1 polymer ?
#
loop_
_entity_poly.entity_id
_entity_poly.type
_entity_poly.pdbx_seq_one_letter_code
_entity_poly.pdbx_strand_id
1 'polypeptide(L)'
;MLEAVMAVVPVEKLAVHFHDTYGQSLPNILLSLQMGISTIDCSVAGLGGCPYAKGASGNVATEDVVYMLNGLGVKTNVDLGKLMLVGDFISNHLGRPSGSKTAIALSRVNVDASKI
;
A
#
# COMPACT_ATOMS: atom_id res chain seq x y z
N MET A 1 -9.74 18.64 3.91
CA MET A 1 -10.79 17.69 3.47
C MET A 1 -11.23 16.81 4.62
N LEU A 2 -10.35 15.98 5.21
CA LEU A 2 -10.72 15.10 6.34
C LEU A 2 -11.35 15.86 7.52
N GLU A 3 -10.82 17.02 7.90
CA GLU A 3 -11.40 17.86 8.98
C GLU A 3 -12.89 18.17 8.76
N ALA A 4 -13.26 18.50 7.52
CA ALA A 4 -14.65 18.81 7.17
C ALA A 4 -15.55 17.57 7.24
N VAL A 5 -15.04 16.39 6.89
CA VAL A 5 -15.78 15.13 6.99
C VAL A 5 -15.91 14.69 8.45
N MET A 6 -14.84 14.82 9.22
CA MET A 6 -14.80 14.49 10.65
C MET A 6 -15.72 15.38 11.49
N ALA A 7 -16.05 16.59 11.01
CA ALA A 7 -17.02 17.47 11.65
C ALA A 7 -18.46 16.89 11.65
N VAL A 8 -18.74 15.91 10.78
CA VAL A 8 -20.09 15.35 10.58
C VAL A 8 -20.16 13.83 10.65
N VAL A 9 -19.04 13.12 10.53
CA VAL A 9 -18.96 11.66 10.64
C VAL A 9 -17.86 11.27 11.65
N PRO A 10 -18.16 10.38 12.63
CA PRO A 10 -17.17 9.87 13.56
C PRO A 10 -15.98 9.23 12.84
N VAL A 11 -14.75 9.49 13.32
CA VAL A 11 -13.51 9.06 12.66
C VAL A 11 -13.40 7.54 12.53
N GLU A 12 -14.00 6.79 13.45
CA GLU A 12 -14.01 5.32 13.48
C GLU A 12 -14.85 4.72 12.35
N LYS A 13 -15.69 5.53 11.70
CA LYS A 13 -16.49 5.14 10.52
C LYS A 13 -15.86 5.60 9.21
N LEU A 14 -14.67 6.19 9.24
CA LEU A 14 -13.98 6.70 8.06
C LEU A 14 -12.83 5.79 7.65
N ALA A 15 -12.67 5.68 6.34
CA ALA A 15 -11.52 5.06 5.68
C ALA A 15 -10.95 6.02 4.64
N VAL A 16 -9.69 5.81 4.27
CA VAL A 16 -9.06 6.54 3.17
C VAL A 16 -8.62 5.59 2.06
N HIS A 17 -8.80 6.04 0.82
CA HIS A 17 -8.39 5.33 -0.39
C HIS A 17 -7.57 6.29 -1.26
N PHE A 18 -6.27 6.04 -1.37
CA PHE A 18 -5.38 6.90 -2.15
C PHE A 18 -4.77 6.15 -3.33
N HIS A 19 -4.76 6.81 -4.48
CA HIS A 19 -3.99 6.39 -5.64
C HIS A 19 -2.57 6.98 -5.55
N ASP A 20 -1.58 6.26 -6.10
CA ASP A 20 -0.18 6.67 -6.07
C ASP A 20 0.30 7.27 -7.40
N THR A 21 -0.61 7.78 -8.23
CA THR A 21 -0.29 8.36 -9.55
C THR A 21 0.83 9.40 -9.50
N TYR A 22 0.89 10.18 -8.43
CA TYR A 22 1.89 11.24 -8.23
C TYR A 22 2.83 10.97 -7.04
N GLY A 23 2.89 9.74 -6.54
CA GLY A 23 3.76 9.37 -5.41
C GLY A 23 3.35 9.98 -4.06
N GLN A 24 2.09 10.37 -3.91
CA GLN A 24 1.59 11.08 -2.71
C GLN A 24 0.75 10.20 -1.78
N SER A 25 0.56 8.92 -2.12
CA SER A 25 -0.34 8.06 -1.33
C SER A 25 0.17 7.83 0.10
N LEU A 26 1.43 7.44 0.29
CA LEU A 26 2.00 7.18 1.62
C LEU A 26 2.04 8.44 2.52
N PRO A 27 2.49 9.62 2.05
CA PRO A 27 2.37 10.86 2.85
C PRO A 27 0.92 11.17 3.25
N ASN A 28 -0.04 10.99 2.35
CA ASN A 28 -1.45 11.22 2.65
C ASN A 28 -2.00 10.21 3.67
N ILE A 29 -1.58 8.94 3.60
CA ILE A 29 -1.91 7.91 4.60
C ILE A 29 -1.32 8.30 5.95
N LEU A 30 -0.05 8.72 5.99
CA LEU A 30 0.62 9.13 7.23
C LEU A 30 -0.14 10.27 7.92
N LEU A 31 -0.54 11.29 7.16
CA LEU A 31 -1.35 12.39 7.71
C LEU A 31 -2.72 11.90 8.19
N SER A 32 -3.36 10.99 7.43
CA SER A 32 -4.66 10.42 7.81
C SER A 32 -4.57 9.64 9.12
N LEU A 33 -3.51 8.86 9.33
CA LEU A 33 -3.23 8.15 10.59
C LEU A 33 -3.08 9.13 11.76
N GLN A 34 -2.36 10.24 11.56
CA GLN A 34 -2.20 11.29 12.58
C GLN A 34 -3.53 11.96 12.95
N MET A 35 -4.49 11.97 12.01
CA MET A 35 -5.85 12.45 12.23
C MET A 35 -6.79 11.40 12.83
N GLY A 36 -6.30 10.20 13.16
CA GLY A 36 -7.05 9.13 13.81
C GLY A 36 -7.74 8.14 12.87
N ILE A 37 -7.55 8.28 11.55
CA ILE A 37 -8.04 7.26 10.59
C ILE A 37 -7.28 5.95 10.83
N SER A 38 -8.02 4.85 10.94
CA SER A 38 -7.46 3.51 11.21
C SER A 38 -7.77 2.47 10.12
N THR A 39 -8.55 2.85 9.10
CA THR A 39 -8.87 2.01 7.95
C THR A 39 -8.33 2.63 6.67
N ILE A 40 -7.49 1.88 5.95
CA ILE A 40 -6.80 2.33 4.73
C ILE A 40 -7.01 1.29 3.64
N ASP A 41 -7.58 1.71 2.53
CA ASP A 41 -7.74 0.88 1.34
C ASP A 41 -6.45 0.92 0.51
N CYS A 42 -6.04 -0.25 0.05
CA CYS A 42 -4.84 -0.46 -0.75
C CYS A 42 -5.03 -1.69 -1.64
N SER A 43 -4.07 -1.95 -2.53
CA SER A 43 -4.17 -3.05 -3.47
C SER A 43 -2.86 -3.82 -3.58
N VAL A 44 -2.92 -5.15 -3.51
CA VAL A 44 -1.74 -6.02 -3.59
C VAL A 44 -0.92 -5.71 -4.84
N ALA A 45 0.40 -5.70 -4.77
CA ALA A 45 1.30 -5.38 -5.87
C ALA A 45 0.96 -4.07 -6.63
N GLY A 46 0.26 -3.13 -6.00
CA GLY A 46 -0.25 -1.93 -6.66
C GLY A 46 -1.26 -2.24 -7.77
N LEU A 47 -2.07 -3.31 -7.61
CA LEU A 47 -3.09 -3.66 -8.59
C LEU A 47 -4.11 -2.52 -8.75
N GLY A 48 -4.53 -2.30 -9.99
CA GLY A 48 -5.30 -1.13 -10.36
C GLY A 48 -4.60 -0.35 -11.47
N GLY A 49 -5.25 0.72 -11.89
CA GLY A 49 -4.92 1.47 -13.10
C GLY A 49 -6.19 1.73 -13.90
N CYS A 50 -6.26 2.87 -14.58
CA CYS A 50 -7.43 3.23 -15.36
C CYS A 50 -7.19 2.82 -16.83
N PRO A 51 -8.04 1.98 -17.45
CA PRO A 51 -7.91 1.66 -18.87
C PRO A 51 -8.02 2.91 -19.77
N TYR A 52 -8.57 4.01 -19.25
CA TYR A 52 -8.73 5.28 -19.95
C TYR A 52 -7.61 6.30 -19.67
N ALA A 53 -6.74 6.09 -18.66
CA ALA A 53 -5.64 7.00 -18.32
C ALA A 53 -4.29 6.28 -18.40
N LYS A 54 -3.70 6.30 -19.60
CA LYS A 54 -2.36 5.75 -19.86
C LYS A 54 -1.33 6.39 -18.91
N GLY A 55 -0.76 5.60 -18.01
CA GLY A 55 0.32 6.01 -17.11
C GLY A 55 -0.08 6.29 -15.65
N ALA A 56 -1.37 6.21 -15.30
CA ALA A 56 -1.75 6.25 -13.89
C ALA A 56 -1.33 4.94 -13.20
N SER A 57 -0.38 5.01 -12.25
CA SER A 57 0.13 3.86 -11.48
C SER A 57 -0.96 3.12 -10.69
N GLY A 58 -2.09 3.78 -10.42
CA GLY A 58 -3.28 3.15 -9.82
C GLY A 58 -3.29 3.29 -8.30
N ASN A 59 -3.80 2.26 -7.63
CA ASN A 59 -3.89 2.21 -6.16
C ASN A 59 -2.50 2.17 -5.52
N VAL A 60 -2.39 2.62 -4.28
CA VAL A 60 -1.21 2.36 -3.46
C VAL A 60 -1.02 0.85 -3.24
N ALA A 61 0.23 0.39 -3.32
CA ALA A 61 0.56 -1.01 -3.09
C ALA A 61 0.45 -1.38 -1.60
N THR A 62 -0.26 -2.46 -1.28
CA THR A 62 -0.45 -2.92 0.11
C THR A 62 0.88 -3.18 0.81
N GLU A 63 1.87 -3.74 0.11
CA GLU A 63 3.21 -4.03 0.62
C GLU A 63 3.95 -2.75 1.06
N ASP A 64 3.79 -1.66 0.30
CA ASP A 64 4.42 -0.37 0.61
C ASP A 64 3.78 0.26 1.85
N VAL A 65 2.46 0.13 2.00
CA VAL A 65 1.73 0.56 3.20
C VAL A 65 2.13 -0.27 4.42
N VAL A 66 2.11 -1.61 4.32
CA VAL A 66 2.48 -2.51 5.42
C VAL A 66 3.93 -2.30 5.84
N TYR A 67 4.85 -2.10 4.90
CA TYR A 67 6.24 -1.78 5.20
C TYR A 67 6.37 -0.49 6.00
N MET A 68 5.70 0.59 5.57
CA MET A 68 5.68 1.85 6.32
C MET A 68 5.09 1.67 7.72
N LEU A 69 3.95 1.00 7.84
CA LEU A 69 3.27 0.78 9.12
C LEU A 69 4.12 -0.06 10.10
N ASN A 70 4.78 -1.12 9.61
CA ASN A 70 5.72 -1.90 10.41
C ASN A 70 6.89 -1.05 10.90
N GLY A 71 7.48 -0.22 10.03
CA GLY A 71 8.56 0.70 10.41
C GLY A 71 8.14 1.76 11.43
N LEU A 72 6.86 2.16 11.43
CA LEU A 72 6.27 3.06 12.42
C LEU A 72 5.81 2.35 13.70
N GLY A 73 5.92 1.02 13.78
CA GLY A 73 5.44 0.23 14.92
C GLY A 73 3.91 0.12 15.02
N VAL A 74 3.18 0.40 13.93
CA VAL A 74 1.72 0.30 13.87
C VAL A 74 1.31 -1.14 13.60
N LYS A 75 0.47 -1.70 14.46
CA LYS A 75 0.01 -3.09 14.36
C LYS A 75 -1.04 -3.25 13.25
N THR A 76 -0.74 -4.07 12.24
CA THR A 76 -1.66 -4.41 11.15
C THR A 76 -2.15 -5.87 11.19
N ASN A 77 -1.40 -6.76 11.86
CA ASN A 77 -1.56 -8.22 11.78
C ASN A 77 -1.35 -8.82 10.37
N VAL A 78 -0.70 -8.10 9.46
CA VAL A 78 -0.36 -8.57 8.12
C VAL A 78 1.09 -9.06 8.08
N ASP A 79 1.27 -10.29 7.59
CA ASP A 79 2.60 -10.85 7.33
C ASP A 79 3.09 -10.34 5.96
N LEU A 80 4.12 -9.47 5.99
CA LEU A 80 4.66 -8.85 4.79
C LEU A 80 5.27 -9.88 3.82
N GLY A 81 5.90 -10.94 4.33
CA GLY A 81 6.49 -11.98 3.50
C GLY A 81 5.44 -12.77 2.74
N LYS A 82 4.36 -13.19 3.42
CA LYS A 82 3.22 -13.86 2.78
C LYS A 82 2.51 -12.94 1.79
N LEU A 83 2.37 -11.65 2.11
CA LEU A 83 1.76 -10.68 1.21
C LEU A 83 2.59 -10.53 -0.08
N MET A 84 3.91 -10.45 0.02
CA MET A 84 4.79 -10.39 -1.15
C MET A 84 4.65 -11.64 -2.04
N LEU A 85 4.52 -12.84 -1.46
CA LEU A 85 4.28 -14.06 -2.25
C LEU A 85 2.96 -13.99 -3.05
N VAL A 86 1.92 -13.39 -2.47
CA VAL A 86 0.64 -13.16 -3.16
C VAL A 86 0.81 -12.15 -4.28
N GLY A 87 1.55 -11.07 -4.04
CA GLY A 87 1.89 -10.06 -5.04
C GLY A 87 2.63 -10.67 -6.24
N ASP A 88 3.65 -11.49 -5.97
CA ASP A 88 4.40 -12.19 -7.01
C ASP A 88 3.50 -13.15 -7.81
N PHE A 89 2.65 -13.93 -7.13
CA PHE A 89 1.69 -14.83 -7.78
C PHE A 89 0.81 -14.10 -8.79
N ILE A 90 0.16 -13.01 -8.37
CA ILE A 90 -0.80 -12.31 -9.24
C ILE A 90 -0.10 -11.50 -10.33
N SER A 91 1.06 -10.90 -10.06
CA SER A 91 1.89 -10.24 -11.06
C SER A 91 2.32 -11.21 -12.16
N ASN A 92 2.78 -12.40 -11.79
CA ASN A 92 3.13 -13.46 -12.74
C ASN A 92 1.92 -13.93 -13.56
N HIS A 93 0.78 -14.14 -12.91
CA HIS A 93 -0.45 -14.55 -13.59
C HIS A 93 -0.92 -13.52 -14.63
N LEU A 94 -0.78 -12.23 -14.32
CA LEU A 94 -1.16 -11.13 -15.22
C LEU A 94 -0.06 -10.77 -16.24
N GLY A 95 1.11 -11.41 -16.18
CA GLY A 95 2.24 -11.10 -17.05
C GLY A 95 2.76 -9.67 -16.91
N ARG A 96 2.68 -9.09 -15.71
CA ARG A 96 3.08 -7.70 -15.44
C ARG A 96 3.95 -7.61 -14.17
N PRO A 97 4.93 -6.69 -14.10
CA PRO A 97 5.72 -6.51 -12.89
C PRO A 97 4.88 -6.03 -11.71
N SER A 98 5.35 -6.26 -10.49
CA SER A 98 4.75 -5.67 -9.29
C SER A 98 4.89 -4.14 -9.32
N GLY A 99 3.85 -3.43 -8.88
CA GLY A 99 3.89 -1.98 -8.65
C GLY A 99 4.42 -1.59 -7.26
N SER A 100 4.65 -2.57 -6.36
CA SER A 100 5.20 -2.29 -5.03
C SER A 100 6.71 -2.04 -5.09
N LYS A 101 7.15 -0.90 -4.57
CA LYS A 101 8.58 -0.60 -4.41
C LYS A 101 9.23 -1.50 -3.38
N THR A 102 8.53 -1.80 -2.28
CA THR A 102 8.98 -2.72 -1.23
C THR A 102 9.23 -4.11 -1.78
N ALA A 103 8.26 -4.69 -2.50
CA ALA A 103 8.39 -6.02 -3.05
C ALA A 103 9.55 -6.11 -4.05
N ILE A 104 9.71 -5.11 -4.92
CA ILE A 104 10.84 -5.05 -5.87
C ILE A 104 12.18 -5.01 -5.16
N ALA A 105 12.31 -4.22 -4.08
CA ALA A 105 13.56 -4.09 -3.34
C ALA A 105 13.90 -5.37 -2.56
N LEU A 106 12.92 -5.94 -1.84
CA LEU A 106 13.13 -7.08 -0.94
C LEU A 106 13.19 -8.42 -1.66
N SER A 107 12.51 -8.59 -2.80
CA SER A 107 12.60 -9.81 -3.62
C SER A 107 14.03 -10.08 -4.12
N ARG A 108 14.84 -9.03 -4.32
CA ARG A 108 16.25 -9.15 -4.72
C ARG A 108 17.18 -9.56 -3.57
N VAL A 109 16.73 -9.41 -2.32
CA VAL A 109 17.52 -9.76 -1.13
C VAL A 109 17.39 -11.25 -0.79
N ASN A 110 16.27 -11.89 -1.14
CA ASN A 110 16.02 -13.32 -0.88
C ASN A 110 16.80 -14.30 -1.79
N VAL A 111 17.67 -13.81 -2.68
CA VAL A 111 18.63 -14.68 -3.38
C VAL A 111 19.84 -15.04 -2.50
N ASP A 112 20.05 -14.37 -1.35
CA ASP A 112 21.14 -14.69 -0.42
C ASP A 112 20.74 -14.62 1.07
N ALA A 113 19.60 -15.22 1.43
CA ALA A 113 19.20 -15.41 2.83
C ALA A 113 20.05 -16.47 3.57
N SER A 114 21.20 -16.86 3.01
CA SER A 114 22.17 -17.75 3.67
C SER A 114 23.11 -17.00 4.63
N LYS A 115 22.95 -15.68 4.80
CA LYS A 115 23.91 -14.82 5.53
C LYS A 115 23.29 -13.79 6.49
N ILE A 116 22.06 -13.99 6.95
CA ILE A 116 21.51 -13.25 8.10
C ILE A 116 21.18 -14.25 9.21
#